data_AF-A0A1M5PDQ4-F1
#
_entry.id   AF-A0A1M5PDQ4-F1
#
_cell.length_a   1.000
_cell.length_b   1.000
_cell.length_c   1.000
_cell.angle_alpha   90.00
_cell.angle_beta   90.00
_cell.angle_gamma   90.00
#
_symmetry.space_group_name_H-M   'P 1'
#
loop_
_entity.id
_entity.type
_entity.pdbx_description
1 polymer ?
#
loop_
_entity_poly.entity_id
_entity_poly.type
_entity_poly.pdbx_seq_one_letter_code
_entity_poly.pdbx_strand_id
1 'polypeptide(L)'
;MAGKFKKISDIFFTVLGSIVVVGGLFVLVFIENPVRYFLYAVLLVIATNLKSLQNFRNDLKKTAKNLLIATGVVYLALITILSLSPFLKVMEFKYSHSDWKPVNALTIQPFASWDSGYKRKGNSYVNIDYEYQFNGRTYKNSEPDALYKYYPFWNRKKSRELVEEFSKSVSEKIQKREYFILTNPHQPEKSKLFLSTDLFYFQGSFFYNAVTGMVAFILIFLGIIAAIFLWSFKKQQSKNDHNPILKK
;
A
#
# COMPACT_ATOMS: atom_id res chain seq x y z
N MET A 1 29.80 28.34 -14.89
CA MET A 1 28.56 28.11 -14.09
C MET A 1 27.95 26.72 -14.28
N ALA A 2 27.92 26.15 -15.49
CA ALA A 2 27.35 24.82 -15.76
C ALA A 2 27.90 23.65 -14.92
N GLY A 3 29.21 23.61 -14.64
CA GLY A 3 29.82 22.51 -13.85
C GLY A 3 29.40 22.47 -12.37
N LYS A 4 29.17 23.63 -11.74
CA LYS A 4 28.65 23.68 -10.36
C LYS A 4 27.18 23.25 -10.29
N PHE A 5 26.39 23.63 -11.29
CA PHE A 5 24.97 23.25 -11.38
C PHE A 5 24.79 21.74 -11.58
N LYS A 6 25.63 21.12 -12.43
CA LYS A 6 25.65 19.66 -12.62
C LYS A 6 25.99 18.91 -11.33
N LYS A 7 27.02 19.34 -10.61
CA LYS A 7 27.43 18.73 -9.34
C LYS A 7 26.35 18.83 -8.25
N ILE A 8 25.65 19.97 -8.17
CA ILE A 8 24.53 20.17 -7.22
C ILE A 8 23.34 19.30 -7.63
N SER A 9 23.02 19.23 -8.92
CA SER A 9 21.97 18.37 -9.46
C SER A 9 22.22 16.90 -9.14
N ASP A 10 23.42 16.38 -9.42
CA ASP A 10 23.76 14.97 -9.19
C ASP A 10 23.66 14.60 -7.70
N ILE A 11 24.12 15.47 -6.80
CA ILE A 11 24.00 15.28 -5.35
C ILE A 11 22.52 15.32 -4.93
N PHE A 12 21.75 16.29 -5.43
CA PHE A 12 20.33 16.42 -5.10
C PHE A 12 19.54 15.18 -5.53
N PHE A 13 19.72 14.70 -6.76
CA PHE A 13 19.04 13.49 -7.22
C PHE A 13 19.49 12.23 -6.49
N THR A 14 20.76 12.14 -6.09
CA THR A 14 21.26 11.01 -5.29
C THR A 14 20.66 11.01 -3.88
N VAL A 15 20.61 12.18 -3.23
CA VAL A 15 20.02 12.33 -1.89
C VAL A 15 18.52 12.13 -1.93
N LEU A 16 17.82 12.72 -2.91
CA LEU A 16 16.38 12.54 -3.11
C LEU A 16 16.05 11.08 -3.40
N GLY A 17 16.80 10.41 -4.29
CA GLY A 17 16.65 8.99 -4.57
C GLY A 17 16.85 8.13 -3.32
N SER A 18 17.85 8.46 -2.49
CA SER A 18 18.12 7.76 -1.23
C SER A 18 17.00 7.96 -0.21
N ILE A 19 16.49 9.19 -0.06
CA ILE A 19 15.37 9.51 0.84
C ILE A 19 14.09 8.83 0.39
N VAL A 20 13.81 8.79 -0.92
CA VAL A 20 12.64 8.10 -1.46
C VAL A 20 12.72 6.59 -1.24
N VAL A 21 13.90 5.99 -1.42
CA VAL A 21 14.11 4.55 -1.18
C VAL A 21 14.02 4.20 0.31
N VAL A 22 14.73 4.94 1.17
CA VAL A 22 14.75 4.68 2.62
C VAL A 22 13.41 5.03 3.27
N GLY A 23 12.83 6.17 2.92
CA GLY A 23 11.51 6.59 3.39
C GLY A 23 10.41 5.66 2.87
N GLY A 24 10.51 5.20 1.62
CA GLY A 24 9.61 4.20 1.04
C GLY A 24 9.67 2.88 1.80
N LEU A 25 10.88 2.34 2.04
CA LEU A 25 11.07 1.11 2.82
C LEU A 25 10.58 1.26 4.26
N PHE A 26 10.82 2.39 4.92
CA PHE A 26 10.38 2.63 6.29
C PHE A 26 8.85 2.71 6.40
N VAL A 27 8.20 3.44 5.48
CA VAL A 27 6.73 3.53 5.39
C VAL A 27 6.13 2.15 5.14
N LEU A 28 6.73 1.35 4.26
CA LEU A 28 6.23 0.03 3.88
C LEU A 28 6.36 -1.01 5.00
N VAL A 29 7.48 -1.01 5.73
CA VAL A 29 7.71 -1.96 6.83
C VAL A 29 6.85 -1.64 8.06
N PHE A 30 6.70 -0.35 8.40
CA PHE A 30 6.12 0.04 9.69
C PHE A 30 4.65 0.44 9.66
N ILE A 31 4.07 0.81 8.51
CA ILE A 31 2.65 1.26 8.44
C ILE A 31 1.68 0.13 8.09
N GLU A 32 2.06 -0.80 7.20
CA GLU A 32 1.17 -1.90 6.76
C GLU A 32 1.39 -3.21 7.56
N ASN A 33 2.58 -3.36 8.14
CA ASN A 33 3.03 -4.35 9.11
C ASN A 33 2.35 -5.75 9.09
N PRO A 34 2.74 -6.61 8.14
CA PRO A 34 2.79 -8.04 8.40
C PRO A 34 4.27 -8.42 8.48
N VAL A 35 4.85 -8.36 9.69
CA VAL A 35 6.22 -8.86 9.98
C VAL A 35 6.48 -10.22 9.31
N ARG A 36 5.44 -11.06 9.20
CA ARG A 36 5.50 -12.35 8.50
C ARG A 36 6.04 -12.27 7.06
N TYR A 37 5.68 -11.26 6.28
CA TYR A 37 6.16 -11.14 4.89
C TYR A 37 7.63 -10.74 4.82
N PHE A 38 8.11 -10.00 5.82
CA PHE A 38 9.54 -9.73 5.95
C PHE A 38 10.32 -11.03 6.20
N LEU A 39 9.81 -11.89 7.08
CA LEU A 39 10.39 -13.21 7.32
C LEU A 39 10.40 -14.08 6.04
N TYR A 40 9.30 -14.11 5.28
CA TYR A 40 9.25 -14.81 4.00
C TYR A 40 10.30 -14.27 3.01
N ALA A 41 10.46 -12.94 2.92
CA ALA A 41 11.45 -12.33 2.05
C ALA A 41 12.89 -12.69 2.46
N VAL A 42 13.20 -12.65 3.76
CA VAL A 42 14.52 -13.04 4.29
C VAL A 42 14.81 -14.50 3.96
N LEU A 43 13.88 -15.41 4.24
CA LEU A 43 14.05 -16.85 3.96
C LEU A 43 14.25 -17.12 2.47
N LEU A 44 13.45 -16.49 1.60
CA LEU A 44 13.55 -16.65 0.16
C LEU A 44 14.89 -16.13 -0.37
N VAL A 45 15.36 -14.98 0.13
CA VAL A 45 16.67 -14.43 -0.25
C VAL A 45 17.81 -15.33 0.22
N ILE A 46 17.76 -15.85 1.46
CA ILE A 46 18.75 -16.80 1.96
C ILE A 46 18.79 -18.06 1.08
N ALA A 47 17.62 -18.65 0.78
CA ALA A 47 17.52 -19.85 -0.02
C ALA A 47 18.05 -19.66 -1.45
N THR A 48 17.75 -18.52 -2.07
CA THR A 48 18.18 -18.21 -3.45
C THR A 48 19.64 -17.73 -3.54
N ASN A 49 20.18 -17.14 -2.47
CA ASN A 49 21.54 -16.59 -2.43
C ASN A 49 22.51 -17.42 -1.58
N LEU A 50 22.26 -18.72 -1.42
CA LEU A 50 23.08 -19.62 -0.61
C LEU A 50 24.58 -19.58 -0.99
N LYS A 51 24.87 -19.47 -2.29
CA LYS A 51 26.26 -19.35 -2.82
C LYS A 51 26.93 -18.02 -2.44
N SER A 52 26.16 -16.94 -2.38
CA SER A 52 26.65 -15.62 -1.96
C SER A 52 27.01 -15.61 -0.47
N LEU A 53 26.23 -16.32 0.35
CA LEU A 53 26.50 -16.49 1.78
C LEU A 53 27.79 -17.28 2.07
N GLN A 54 28.16 -18.24 1.21
CA GLN A 54 29.44 -18.95 1.33
C GLN A 54 30.65 -18.03 1.10
N ASN A 55 30.52 -17.02 0.23
CA ASN A 55 31.56 -16.04 -0.06
C ASN A 55 31.55 -14.82 0.89
N PHE A 56 30.66 -14.82 1.90
CA PHE A 56 30.48 -13.70 2.85
C PHE A 56 31.75 -13.36 3.62
N ARG A 57 32.65 -14.34 3.82
CA ARG A 57 33.94 -14.16 4.49
C ARG A 57 34.90 -13.23 3.74
N ASN A 58 34.78 -13.11 2.42
CA ASN A 58 35.76 -12.40 1.60
C ASN A 58 35.40 -10.92 1.36
N ASP A 59 34.11 -10.58 1.35
CA ASP A 59 33.64 -9.20 1.17
C ASP A 59 32.29 -8.98 1.87
N LEU A 60 32.37 -8.88 3.19
CA LEU A 60 31.23 -8.77 4.10
C LEU A 60 30.34 -7.57 3.75
N LYS A 61 30.94 -6.41 3.48
CA LYS A 61 30.21 -5.17 3.25
C LYS A 61 29.41 -5.23 1.94
N LYS A 62 30.01 -5.72 0.86
CA LYS A 62 29.33 -5.84 -0.43
C LYS A 62 28.25 -6.91 -0.40
N THR A 63 28.53 -8.06 0.23
CA THR A 63 27.56 -9.16 0.33
C THR A 63 26.36 -8.75 1.18
N ALA A 64 26.59 -8.14 2.34
CA ALA A 64 25.51 -7.64 3.19
C ALA A 64 24.65 -6.59 2.47
N LYS A 65 25.27 -5.63 1.76
CA LYS A 65 24.54 -4.64 0.96
C LYS A 65 23.64 -5.31 -0.09
N ASN A 66 24.17 -6.29 -0.83
CA ASN A 66 23.41 -6.98 -1.88
C ASN A 66 22.26 -7.80 -1.29
N LEU A 67 22.47 -8.48 -0.16
CA LEU A 67 21.40 -9.20 0.54
C LEU A 67 20.30 -8.27 1.02
N LEU A 68 20.65 -7.13 1.63
CA LEU A 68 19.68 -6.13 2.07
C LEU A 68 18.85 -5.58 0.90
N ILE A 69 19.50 -5.27 -0.23
CA ILE A 69 18.79 -4.82 -1.44
C ILE A 69 17.87 -5.93 -1.94
N ALA A 70 18.34 -7.17 -2.05
CA ALA A 70 17.54 -8.30 -2.50
C ALA A 70 16.33 -8.53 -1.58
N THR A 71 16.52 -8.51 -0.26
CA THR A 71 15.43 -8.64 0.72
C THR A 71 14.41 -7.53 0.56
N GLY A 72 14.86 -6.28 0.39
CA GLY A 72 13.98 -5.15 0.11
C GLY A 72 13.14 -5.38 -1.16
N VAL A 73 13.76 -5.76 -2.27
CA VAL A 73 13.06 -6.01 -3.54
C VAL A 73 12.05 -7.14 -3.42
N VAL A 74 12.43 -8.28 -2.84
CA VAL A 74 11.53 -9.43 -2.66
C VAL A 74 10.37 -9.09 -1.72
N TYR A 75 10.64 -8.39 -0.62
CA TYR A 75 9.61 -7.96 0.31
C TYR A 75 8.57 -7.04 -0.35
N LEU A 76 9.05 -6.07 -1.13
CA LEU A 76 8.19 -5.17 -1.91
C LEU A 76 7.35 -5.92 -2.93
N ALA A 77 7.93 -6.88 -3.63
CA ALA A 77 7.21 -7.74 -4.57
C ALA A 77 6.12 -8.55 -3.85
N LEU A 78 6.43 -9.18 -2.73
CA LEU A 78 5.48 -9.97 -1.94
C LEU A 78 4.30 -9.12 -1.45
N ILE A 79 4.57 -7.96 -0.84
CA ILE A 79 3.50 -7.05 -0.39
C ILE A 79 2.66 -6.59 -1.56
N THR A 80 3.28 -6.22 -2.68
CA THR A 80 2.57 -5.76 -3.87
C THR A 80 1.62 -6.85 -4.38
N ILE A 81 2.14 -8.06 -4.60
CA ILE A 81 1.38 -9.22 -5.10
C ILE A 81 0.24 -9.58 -4.13
N LEU A 82 0.53 -9.69 -2.83
CA LEU A 82 -0.47 -10.04 -1.83
C LEU A 82 -1.51 -8.92 -1.64
N SER A 83 -1.13 -7.65 -1.75
CA SER A 83 -2.09 -6.54 -1.71
C SER A 83 -3.03 -6.55 -2.91
N LEU A 84 -2.54 -6.98 -4.08
CA LEU A 84 -3.32 -7.08 -5.31
C LEU A 84 -4.21 -8.31 -5.35
N SER A 85 -3.88 -9.38 -4.62
CA SER A 85 -4.60 -10.65 -4.68
C SER A 85 -5.15 -11.08 -3.33
N PRO A 86 -6.41 -10.73 -3.00
CA PRO A 86 -7.13 -11.28 -1.86
C PRO A 86 -7.10 -12.81 -1.82
N PHE A 87 -7.22 -13.47 -2.98
CA PHE A 87 -7.05 -14.92 -3.10
C PHE A 87 -5.72 -15.42 -2.51
N LEU A 88 -4.59 -14.79 -2.86
CA LEU A 88 -3.29 -15.19 -2.31
C LEU A 88 -3.19 -14.93 -0.80
N LYS A 89 -3.83 -13.87 -0.28
CA LYS A 89 -3.93 -13.65 1.18
C LYS A 89 -4.69 -14.79 1.87
N VAL A 90 -5.80 -15.26 1.28
CA VAL A 90 -6.57 -16.40 1.81
C VAL A 90 -5.74 -17.67 1.78
N MET A 91 -5.06 -17.94 0.67
CA MET A 91 -4.20 -19.13 0.54
C MET A 91 -3.04 -19.09 1.55
N GLU A 92 -2.34 -17.96 1.67
CA GLU A 92 -1.28 -17.76 2.66
C GLU A 92 -1.78 -17.98 4.09
N PHE A 93 -2.97 -17.49 4.41
CA PHE A 93 -3.58 -17.71 5.72
C PHE A 93 -3.88 -19.20 5.96
N LYS A 94 -4.48 -19.90 4.98
CA LYS A 94 -4.74 -21.34 5.08
C LYS A 94 -3.47 -22.17 5.25
N TYR A 95 -2.38 -21.79 4.60
CA TYR A 95 -1.10 -22.47 4.75
C TYR A 95 -0.49 -22.24 6.14
N SER A 96 -0.55 -21.01 6.65
CA SER A 96 -0.03 -20.67 7.98
C SER A 96 -0.91 -21.17 9.14
N HIS A 97 -2.19 -21.47 8.87
CA HIS A 97 -3.20 -21.91 9.83
C HIS A 97 -3.92 -23.16 9.31
N SER A 98 -3.16 -24.24 9.08
CA SER A 98 -3.66 -25.45 8.41
C SER A 98 -4.72 -26.22 9.20
N ASP A 99 -4.80 -26.02 10.51
CA ASP A 99 -5.78 -26.60 11.41
C ASP A 99 -7.12 -25.85 11.40
N TRP A 100 -7.15 -24.59 10.94
CA TRP A 100 -8.37 -23.78 10.93
C TRP A 100 -9.43 -24.36 10.00
N LYS A 101 -10.69 -24.28 10.43
CA LYS A 101 -11.82 -24.89 9.73
C LYS A 101 -12.74 -23.83 9.11
N PRO A 102 -13.24 -24.07 7.89
CA PRO A 102 -14.24 -23.18 7.30
C PRO A 102 -15.56 -23.28 8.05
N VAL A 103 -16.22 -22.14 8.22
CA VAL A 103 -17.55 -22.03 8.82
C VAL A 103 -18.42 -21.10 8.00
N ASN A 104 -19.73 -21.30 8.07
CA ASN A 104 -20.71 -20.40 7.45
C ASN A 104 -21.14 -19.35 8.47
N ALA A 105 -21.37 -18.13 7.99
CA ALA A 105 -22.01 -17.12 8.83
C ALA A 105 -23.50 -17.43 8.99
N LEU A 106 -24.00 -17.19 10.20
CA LEU A 106 -25.43 -17.09 10.49
C LEU A 106 -25.93 -15.68 10.17
N THR A 107 -25.19 -14.67 10.61
CA THR A 107 -25.50 -13.26 10.38
C THR A 107 -24.21 -12.50 10.02
N ILE A 108 -24.33 -11.52 9.12
CA ILE A 108 -23.25 -10.64 8.70
C ILE A 108 -23.82 -9.23 8.58
N GLN A 109 -23.21 -8.28 9.29
CA GLN A 109 -23.60 -6.88 9.33
C GLN A 109 -22.41 -6.01 8.92
N PRO A 110 -22.42 -5.45 7.69
CA PRO A 110 -21.37 -4.56 7.23
C PRO A 110 -21.59 -3.12 7.70
N PHE A 111 -20.53 -2.49 8.21
CA PHE A 111 -20.49 -1.08 8.60
C PHE A 111 -19.48 -0.36 7.71
N ALA A 112 -19.95 0.12 6.57
CA ALA A 112 -19.15 0.92 5.65
C ALA A 112 -19.03 2.36 6.16
N SER A 113 -17.81 2.89 6.16
CA SER A 113 -17.56 4.25 6.63
C SER A 113 -16.44 4.92 5.84
N TRP A 114 -16.38 6.24 5.98
CA TRP A 114 -15.35 7.07 5.38
C TRP A 114 -14.26 7.34 6.39
N ASP A 115 -13.01 7.04 6.06
CA ASP A 115 -11.88 7.42 6.91
C ASP A 115 -11.36 8.81 6.50
N SER A 116 -11.58 9.80 7.37
CA SER A 116 -11.01 11.15 7.24
C SER A 116 -9.74 11.35 8.08
N GLY A 117 -9.23 10.31 8.75
CA GLY A 117 -8.05 10.39 9.60
C GLY A 117 -6.78 10.75 8.82
N TYR A 118 -5.82 11.38 9.52
CA TYR A 118 -4.51 11.82 9.00
C TYR A 118 -3.74 10.73 8.24
N LYS A 119 -4.02 9.44 8.54
CA LYS A 119 -3.37 8.28 7.90
C LYS A 119 -4.03 7.80 6.60
N ARG A 120 -5.28 8.15 6.27
CA ARG A 120 -6.04 7.43 5.21
C ARG A 120 -6.80 8.29 4.19
N LYS A 121 -6.36 9.54 3.91
CA LYS A 121 -6.58 10.31 2.67
C LYS A 121 -7.96 10.22 1.96
N GLY A 122 -9.07 10.05 2.70
CA GLY A 122 -10.39 9.97 2.11
C GLY A 122 -10.65 8.66 1.34
N ASN A 123 -10.69 7.55 2.06
CA ASN A 123 -10.99 6.23 1.51
C ASN A 123 -12.19 5.60 2.20
N SER A 124 -12.84 4.68 1.51
CA SER A 124 -13.95 3.89 2.08
C SER A 124 -13.39 2.57 2.63
N TYR A 125 -13.83 2.20 3.82
CA TYR A 125 -13.53 0.91 4.43
C TYR A 125 -14.78 0.32 5.05
N VAL A 126 -14.77 -0.99 5.30
CA VAL A 126 -15.87 -1.68 5.95
C VAL A 126 -15.37 -2.53 7.10
N ASN A 127 -16.01 -2.37 8.25
CA ASN A 127 -15.92 -3.32 9.35
C ASN A 127 -17.09 -4.28 9.23
N ILE A 128 -16.88 -5.55 9.55
CA ILE A 128 -17.94 -6.56 9.50
C ILE A 128 -18.11 -7.19 10.86
N ASP A 129 -19.30 -7.03 11.44
CA ASP A 129 -19.71 -7.84 12.58
C ASP A 129 -20.44 -9.08 12.05
N TYR A 130 -20.07 -10.25 12.57
CA TYR A 130 -20.63 -11.51 12.10
C TYR A 130 -20.77 -12.53 13.21
N GLU A 131 -21.75 -13.42 13.01
CA GLU A 131 -21.98 -14.56 13.87
C GLU A 131 -21.84 -15.85 13.06
N TYR A 132 -21.29 -16.89 13.67
CA TYR A 132 -21.11 -18.20 13.05
C TYR A 132 -21.30 -19.30 14.08
N GLN A 133 -21.58 -20.51 13.59
CA GLN A 133 -21.73 -21.68 14.45
C GLN A 133 -20.55 -22.63 14.29
N PHE A 134 -20.02 -23.12 15.41
CA PHE A 134 -19.01 -24.17 15.44
C PHE A 134 -19.28 -25.11 16.61
N ASN A 135 -19.31 -26.42 16.36
CA ASN A 135 -19.65 -27.45 17.37
C ASN A 135 -20.95 -27.16 18.14
N GLY A 136 -21.99 -26.73 17.43
CA GLY A 136 -23.32 -26.44 18.00
C GLY A 136 -23.42 -25.13 18.79
N ARG A 137 -22.30 -24.41 19.04
CA ARG A 137 -22.29 -23.12 19.73
C ARG A 137 -22.15 -21.97 18.75
N THR A 138 -22.81 -20.85 19.05
CA THR A 138 -22.73 -19.61 18.27
C THR A 138 -21.66 -18.70 18.84
N TYR A 139 -20.82 -18.18 17.97
CA TYR A 139 -19.77 -17.21 18.29
C TYR A 139 -20.03 -15.92 17.54
N LYS A 140 -19.60 -14.81 18.13
CA LYS A 140 -19.67 -13.48 17.51
C LYS A 140 -18.26 -12.94 17.38
N ASN A 141 -17.97 -12.30 16.26
CA ASN A 141 -16.69 -11.65 16.06
C ASN A 141 -16.85 -10.43 15.14
N SER A 142 -15.82 -9.59 15.10
CA SER A 142 -15.74 -8.43 14.23
C SER A 142 -14.46 -8.50 13.42
N GLU A 143 -14.56 -8.22 12.13
CA GLU A 143 -13.43 -8.08 11.23
C GLU A 143 -13.26 -6.60 10.87
N PRO A 144 -12.32 -5.89 11.52
CA PRO A 144 -12.05 -4.50 11.19
C PRO A 144 -11.30 -4.41 9.86
N ASP A 145 -11.55 -3.33 9.11
CA ASP A 145 -10.92 -3.08 7.81
C ASP A 145 -11.01 -4.29 6.84
N ALA A 146 -12.13 -5.05 6.90
CA ALA A 146 -12.33 -6.30 6.16
C ALA A 146 -12.17 -6.12 4.64
N LEU A 147 -12.48 -4.91 4.13
CA LEU A 147 -12.18 -4.47 2.79
C LEU A 147 -12.02 -2.94 2.76
N TYR A 148 -11.19 -2.46 1.85
CA TYR A 148 -10.91 -1.04 1.67
C TYR A 148 -10.87 -0.70 0.17
N LYS A 149 -11.36 0.48 -0.19
CA LYS A 149 -11.36 0.99 -1.56
C LYS A 149 -10.69 2.36 -1.57
N TYR A 150 -9.57 2.44 -2.28
CA TYR A 150 -8.83 3.68 -2.45
C TYR A 150 -9.43 4.52 -3.57
N TYR A 151 -9.48 5.83 -3.36
CA TYR A 151 -9.89 6.78 -4.38
C TYR A 151 -8.77 7.75 -4.72
N PRO A 152 -8.59 8.07 -6.00
CA PRO A 152 -7.58 9.04 -6.40
C PRO A 152 -8.00 10.45 -5.99
N PHE A 153 -7.03 11.32 -5.76
CA PHE A 153 -7.29 12.71 -5.30
C PHE A 153 -8.09 13.54 -6.32
N TRP A 154 -8.13 13.15 -7.59
CA TRP A 154 -8.92 13.81 -8.64
C TRP A 154 -10.37 13.30 -8.73
N ASN A 155 -10.80 12.40 -7.83
CA ASN A 155 -12.19 11.99 -7.75
C ASN A 155 -13.06 13.17 -7.27
N ARG A 156 -14.09 13.52 -8.04
CA ARG A 156 -14.98 14.66 -7.76
C ARG A 156 -16.23 14.30 -6.95
N LYS A 157 -16.49 13.00 -6.72
CA LYS A 157 -17.65 12.55 -5.95
C LYS A 157 -17.50 12.93 -4.47
N LYS A 158 -18.62 13.15 -3.80
CA LYS A 158 -18.63 13.42 -2.35
C LYS A 158 -18.38 12.12 -1.57
N SER A 159 -17.78 12.23 -0.38
CA SER A 159 -17.50 11.07 0.49
C SER A 159 -18.72 10.18 0.73
N ARG A 160 -19.89 10.78 0.98
CA ARG A 160 -21.15 10.05 1.19
C ARG A 160 -21.53 9.17 -0.01
N GLU A 161 -21.41 9.70 -1.22
CA GLU A 161 -21.70 8.95 -2.46
C GLU A 161 -20.72 7.78 -2.64
N LEU A 162 -19.45 7.99 -2.30
CA LEU A 162 -18.41 6.96 -2.39
C LEU A 162 -18.61 5.84 -1.36
N VAL A 163 -19.01 6.19 -0.13
CA VAL A 163 -19.36 5.21 0.91
C VAL A 163 -20.60 4.44 0.50
N GLU A 164 -21.62 5.09 -0.06
CA GLU A 164 -22.85 4.43 -0.51
C GLU A 164 -22.57 3.45 -1.66
N GLU A 165 -21.80 3.86 -2.67
CA GLU A 165 -21.37 2.99 -3.78
C GLU A 165 -20.57 1.78 -3.26
N PHE A 166 -19.64 2.02 -2.33
CA PHE A 166 -18.84 0.96 -1.73
C PHE A 166 -19.68 0.01 -0.87
N SER A 167 -20.59 0.56 -0.06
CA SER A 167 -21.53 -0.20 0.78
C SER A 167 -22.43 -1.11 -0.06
N LYS A 168 -22.92 -0.60 -1.20
CA LYS A 168 -23.69 -1.40 -2.15
C LYS A 168 -22.87 -2.56 -2.71
N SER A 169 -21.64 -2.30 -3.14
CA SER A 169 -20.75 -3.35 -3.65
C SER A 169 -20.42 -4.41 -2.58
N VAL A 170 -20.20 -4.01 -1.33
CA VAL A 170 -20.00 -4.93 -0.20
C VAL A 170 -21.26 -5.76 0.06
N SER A 171 -22.43 -5.13 0.06
CA SER A 171 -23.71 -5.81 0.27
C SER A 171 -23.96 -6.85 -0.81
N GLU A 172 -23.68 -6.55 -2.08
CA GLU A 172 -23.75 -7.50 -3.18
C GLU A 172 -22.82 -8.70 -2.98
N LYS A 173 -21.57 -8.48 -2.52
CA LYS A 173 -20.62 -9.56 -2.21
C LYS A 173 -21.13 -10.47 -1.08
N ILE A 174 -21.67 -9.88 -0.02
CA ILE A 174 -22.25 -10.64 1.10
C ILE A 174 -23.46 -11.46 0.64
N GLN A 175 -24.36 -10.86 -0.15
CA GLN A 175 -25.54 -11.53 -0.71
C GLN A 175 -25.16 -12.71 -1.61
N LYS A 176 -24.13 -12.54 -2.46
CA LYS A 176 -23.59 -13.61 -3.32
C LYS A 176 -22.74 -14.64 -2.56
N ARG A 177 -22.54 -14.45 -1.25
CA ARG A 177 -21.65 -15.29 -0.42
C ARG A 177 -20.21 -15.35 -0.94
N GLU A 178 -19.73 -14.25 -1.53
CA GLU A 178 -18.34 -14.08 -1.99
C GLU A 178 -17.40 -13.73 -0.82
N TYR A 179 -17.55 -14.44 0.30
CA TYR A 179 -16.72 -14.28 1.49
C TYR A 179 -16.31 -15.63 2.03
N PHE A 180 -15.29 -15.65 2.87
CA PHE A 180 -14.77 -16.87 3.47
C PHE A 180 -14.45 -16.66 4.94
N ILE A 181 -14.92 -17.56 5.80
CA ILE A 181 -14.69 -17.48 7.24
C ILE A 181 -13.97 -18.75 7.69
N LEU A 182 -12.89 -18.55 8.44
CA LEU A 182 -12.16 -19.62 9.11
C LEU A 182 -12.23 -19.41 10.62
N THR A 183 -12.39 -20.49 11.37
CA THR A 183 -12.32 -20.48 12.84
C THR A 183 -11.21 -21.42 13.31
N ASN A 184 -10.61 -21.09 14.45
CA ASN A 184 -9.63 -21.95 15.11
C ASN A 184 -10.37 -23.06 15.88
N PRO A 185 -10.18 -24.35 15.56
CA PRO A 185 -10.89 -25.43 16.25
C PRO A 185 -10.50 -25.56 17.73
N HIS A 186 -9.30 -25.13 18.12
CA HIS A 186 -8.79 -25.15 19.49
C HIS A 186 -9.21 -23.91 20.28
N GLN A 187 -9.53 -22.81 19.60
CA GLN A 187 -10.00 -21.56 20.21
C GLN A 187 -11.14 -20.98 19.35
N PRO A 188 -12.36 -21.56 19.42
CA PRO A 188 -13.45 -21.22 18.50
C PRO A 188 -13.96 -19.78 18.56
N GLU A 189 -13.56 -18.98 19.56
CA GLU A 189 -13.83 -17.54 19.58
C GLU A 189 -12.97 -16.76 18.58
N LYS A 190 -11.83 -17.31 18.18
CA LYS A 190 -10.95 -16.72 17.17
C LYS A 190 -11.39 -17.18 15.79
N SER A 191 -11.79 -16.21 14.98
CA SER A 191 -12.07 -16.38 13.56
C SER A 191 -11.45 -15.28 12.73
N LYS A 192 -11.38 -15.54 11.43
CA LYS A 192 -10.92 -14.61 10.41
C LYS A 192 -11.92 -14.61 9.28
N LEU A 193 -12.42 -13.43 8.92
CA LEU A 193 -13.30 -13.24 7.77
C LEU A 193 -12.51 -12.59 6.63
N PHE A 194 -12.69 -13.12 5.43
CA PHE A 194 -12.18 -12.56 4.18
C PHE A 194 -13.36 -12.17 3.31
N LEU A 195 -13.56 -10.86 3.09
CA LEU A 195 -14.68 -10.33 2.32
C LEU A 195 -14.48 -10.39 0.80
N SER A 196 -13.27 -10.73 0.35
CA SER A 196 -12.97 -10.97 -1.05
C SER A 196 -12.03 -12.14 -1.18
N THR A 197 -12.38 -13.05 -2.10
CA THR A 197 -11.54 -14.15 -2.58
C THR A 197 -11.12 -13.91 -4.03
N ASP A 198 -11.24 -12.67 -4.51
CA ASP A 198 -10.95 -12.32 -5.90
C ASP A 198 -9.46 -12.55 -6.20
N LEU A 199 -9.16 -13.00 -7.42
CA LEU A 199 -7.78 -13.14 -7.87
C LEU A 199 -7.05 -11.80 -7.92
N PHE A 200 -7.78 -10.72 -8.23
CA PHE A 200 -7.24 -9.40 -8.41
C PHE A 200 -8.19 -8.32 -7.88
N TYR A 201 -7.72 -7.49 -6.96
CA TYR A 201 -8.44 -6.36 -6.39
C TYR A 201 -7.59 -5.10 -6.38
N PHE A 202 -7.54 -4.44 -7.54
CA PHE A 202 -6.65 -3.30 -7.78
C PHE A 202 -6.95 -2.10 -6.88
N GLN A 203 -8.21 -1.65 -6.81
CA GLN A 203 -8.57 -0.42 -6.11
C GLN A 203 -8.42 -0.50 -4.60
N GLY A 204 -8.43 -1.71 -4.01
CA GLY A 204 -8.06 -1.93 -2.62
C GLY A 204 -6.68 -2.56 -2.48
N SER A 205 -5.76 -2.25 -3.38
CA SER A 205 -4.36 -2.67 -3.24
C SER A 205 -3.51 -1.51 -2.74
N PHE A 206 -2.48 -1.85 -1.97
CA PHE A 206 -1.45 -0.87 -1.60
C PHE A 206 -0.79 -0.30 -2.86
N PHE A 207 -0.61 -1.13 -3.89
CA PHE A 207 -0.06 -0.70 -5.17
C PHE A 207 -0.85 0.45 -5.80
N TYR A 208 -2.18 0.38 -5.79
CA TYR A 208 -3.01 1.47 -6.31
C TYR A 208 -2.83 2.77 -5.52
N ASN A 209 -2.79 2.69 -4.19
CA ASN A 209 -2.51 3.84 -3.33
C ASN A 209 -1.11 4.43 -3.62
N ALA A 210 -0.10 3.58 -3.85
CA ALA A 210 1.24 4.01 -4.21
C ALA A 210 1.28 4.71 -5.58
N VAL A 211 0.65 4.13 -6.60
CA VAL A 211 0.57 4.71 -7.96
C VAL A 211 -0.16 6.06 -7.93
N THR A 212 -1.33 6.14 -7.30
CA THR A 212 -2.10 7.39 -7.22
C THR A 212 -1.37 8.45 -6.40
N GLY A 213 -0.69 8.06 -5.33
CA GLY A 213 0.19 8.95 -4.56
C GLY A 213 1.38 9.46 -5.36
N MET A 214 2.01 8.61 -6.19
CA MET A 214 3.11 8.99 -7.07
C MET A 214 2.66 9.98 -8.14
N VAL A 215 1.49 9.78 -8.74
CA VAL A 215 0.90 10.74 -9.70
C VAL A 215 0.67 12.10 -9.02
N ALA A 216 0.13 12.11 -7.80
CA ALA A 216 -0.05 13.34 -7.03
C ALA A 216 1.27 14.06 -6.78
N PHE A 217 2.30 13.31 -6.38
CA PHE A 217 3.64 13.84 -6.13
C PHE A 217 4.27 14.44 -7.38
N ILE A 218 4.20 13.75 -8.53
CA ILE A 218 4.70 14.25 -9.82
C ILE A 218 4.00 15.56 -10.18
N LEU A 219 2.68 15.64 -10.03
CA LEU A 219 1.92 16.85 -10.36
C LEU A 219 2.26 18.03 -9.46
N ILE A 220 2.46 17.81 -8.16
CA ILE A 220 2.95 18.84 -7.23
C ILE A 220 4.33 19.33 -7.68
N PHE A 221 5.23 18.40 -8.00
CA PHE A 221 6.59 18.74 -8.44
C PHE A 221 6.59 19.56 -9.74
N LEU A 222 5.79 19.16 -10.74
CA LEU A 222 5.61 19.91 -11.98
C LEU A 222 4.99 21.29 -11.71
N GLY A 223 4.03 21.39 -10.79
CA GLY A 223 3.45 22.67 -10.38
C GLY A 223 4.46 23.62 -9.76
N ILE A 224 5.36 23.12 -8.90
CA ILE A 224 6.45 23.91 -8.31
C ILE A 224 7.42 24.39 -9.40
N ILE A 225 7.81 23.52 -10.33
CA ILE A 225 8.67 23.90 -11.46
C ILE A 225 8.01 24.99 -12.29
N ALA A 226 6.74 24.82 -12.68
CA ALA A 226 5.99 25.79 -13.45
C ALA A 226 5.89 27.15 -12.72
N ALA A 227 5.62 27.15 -11.41
CA ALA A 227 5.58 28.38 -10.61
C ALA A 227 6.91 29.12 -10.59
N ILE A 228 8.04 28.41 -10.45
CA ILE A 228 9.39 29.00 -10.49
C ILE A 228 9.66 29.63 -11.87
N PHE A 229 9.34 28.92 -12.95
CA PHE A 229 9.51 29.44 -14.31
C PHE A 229 8.65 30.68 -14.55
N LEU A 230 7.36 30.64 -14.22
CA LEU A 230 6.43 31.77 -14.38
C LEU A 230 6.87 33.00 -13.57
N TRP A 231 7.35 32.80 -12.34
CA TRP A 231 7.88 33.90 -11.52
C TRP A 231 9.16 34.50 -12.12
N SER A 232 10.07 33.66 -12.63
CA SER A 232 11.28 34.11 -13.31
C SER A 232 10.97 34.92 -14.57
N PHE A 233 10.01 34.47 -15.39
CA PHE A 233 9.56 35.20 -16.59
C PHE A 233 8.95 36.55 -16.23
N LYS A 234 8.07 36.60 -15.21
CA LYS A 234 7.48 37.86 -14.73
C LYS A 234 8.54 38.85 -14.24
N LYS A 235 9.59 38.35 -13.55
CA LYS A 235 10.71 39.17 -13.09
C LYS A 235 11.57 39.70 -14.24
N GLN A 236 11.76 38.92 -15.31
CA GLN A 236 12.47 39.37 -16.52
C GLN A 236 11.67 40.42 -17.31
N GLN A 237 10.35 40.25 -17.46
CA GLN A 237 9.47 41.26 -18.07
C GLN A 237 9.50 42.59 -17.30
N SER A 238 9.32 42.53 -15.97
CA SER A 238 9.39 43.73 -15.12
C SER A 238 10.75 44.45 -15.19
N LYS A 239 11.86 43.73 -15.39
CA LYS A 239 13.19 44.33 -15.54
C LYS A 239 13.41 44.97 -16.92
N ASN A 240 12.79 44.43 -17.97
CA ASN A 240 12.84 45.01 -19.31
C ASN A 240 11.95 46.25 -19.43
N ASP A 241 10.80 46.31 -18.74
CA ASP A 241 9.90 47.47 -18.75
C ASP A 241 10.47 48.68 -18.00
N HIS A 242 11.43 48.49 -17.10
CA HIS A 242 12.07 49.56 -16.31
C HIS A 242 13.43 50.03 -16.86
N ASN A 243 13.85 49.57 -18.04
CA ASN A 243 15.08 50.02 -18.69
C ASN A 243 14.75 50.89 -19.92
N PRO A 244 14.75 52.24 -19.82
CA PRO A 244 14.30 53.12 -20.90
C PRO A 244 15.28 53.22 -22.10
N ILE A 245 16.41 52.51 -22.08
CA ILE A 245 17.50 52.66 -23.05
C ILE A 245 17.23 51.91 -24.38
N LEU A 246 16.18 51.07 -24.47
CA LEU A 246 15.84 50.31 -25.68
C LEU A 246 14.51 50.70 -26.34
N LYS A 247 13.95 51.88 -26.01
CA LYS A 247 12.88 52.50 -26.79
C LYS A 247 13.44 53.63 -27.65
N LYS A 248 14.21 53.28 -28.68
CA LYS A 248 14.48 54.12 -29.86
C LYS A 248 14.61 53.22 -31.07
#